data_AF-A0A550GTG3-F1
#
_entry.id   AF-A0A550GTG3-F1
#
_cell.length_a   1.000
_cell.length_b   1.000
_cell.length_c   1.000
_cell.angle_alpha   90.00
_cell.angle_beta   90.00
_cell.angle_gamma   90.00
#
_symmetry.space_group_name_H-M   'P 1'
#
loop_
_entity.id
_entity.type
_entity.pdbx_description
1 polymer ?
#
loop_
_entity_poly.entity_id
_entity_poly.type
_entity_poly.pdbx_seq_one_letter_code
_entity_poly.pdbx_strand_id
1 'polypeptide(L)'
;MSNKNRRDRSLKTIKVLFLVSIWVLALFAVNTHRVQAQEDTVIFILSDGSLYSSSGIGAAIEKEGNMYTIKDDLVGFSLVVQCPNIVIDGDGFSLSGGSESAIDVSNINGITIKNIKIFGSYFYGILMTESSGITVEGSTIGGNVRGLYINNASGNTFTGNSIINNEIGVDIRSSRNIMFRNNNFNNQHNLVVYGDLLSHYAIDIDSSNMVDD
;
A
#
# COMPACT_ATOMS: atom_id res chain seq x y z
N MET A 1 14.87 -37.58 -67.06
CA MET A 1 13.96 -36.64 -66.35
C MET A 1 14.76 -35.41 -65.93
N SER A 2 14.47 -34.24 -66.53
CA SER A 2 15.38 -33.08 -66.64
C SER A 2 15.61 -32.30 -65.33
N ASN A 3 16.83 -31.78 -65.16
CA ASN A 3 17.32 -30.99 -64.02
C ASN A 3 16.42 -29.75 -63.72
N LYS A 4 15.70 -29.24 -64.73
CA LYS A 4 14.72 -28.14 -64.62
C LYS A 4 13.52 -28.50 -63.73
N ASN A 5 13.01 -29.73 -63.83
CA ASN A 5 11.86 -30.20 -63.02
C ASN A 5 12.25 -30.44 -61.55
N ARG A 6 13.51 -30.81 -61.28
CA ARG A 6 14.02 -30.94 -59.90
C ARG A 6 14.19 -29.56 -59.24
N ARG A 7 14.71 -28.57 -59.97
CA ARG A 7 14.87 -27.20 -59.47
C ARG A 7 13.51 -26.53 -59.18
N ASP A 8 12.53 -26.69 -60.07
CA ASP A 8 11.18 -26.12 -59.87
C ASP A 8 10.42 -26.77 -58.70
N ARG A 9 10.57 -28.09 -58.49
CA ARG A 9 10.05 -28.76 -57.29
C ARG A 9 10.74 -28.27 -56.01
N SER A 10 12.06 -28.11 -56.02
CA SER A 10 12.83 -27.60 -54.88
C SER A 10 12.41 -26.18 -54.49
N LEU A 11 12.24 -25.28 -55.47
CA LEU A 11 11.75 -23.91 -55.24
C LEU A 11 10.33 -23.89 -54.66
N LYS A 12 9.44 -24.77 -55.11
CA LYS A 12 8.09 -24.91 -54.54
C LYS A 12 8.14 -25.42 -53.10
N THR A 13 8.97 -26.41 -52.81
CA THR A 13 9.15 -26.94 -51.45
C THR A 13 9.72 -25.88 -50.50
N ILE A 14 10.71 -25.09 -50.94
CA ILE A 14 11.29 -24.00 -50.14
C ILE A 14 10.25 -22.90 -49.85
N LYS A 15 9.42 -22.53 -50.84
CA LYS A 15 8.32 -21.57 -50.64
C LYS A 15 7.28 -22.08 -49.64
N VAL A 16 6.92 -23.36 -49.72
CA VAL A 16 5.97 -23.98 -48.78
C VAL A 16 6.56 -24.00 -47.36
N LEU A 17 7.83 -24.38 -47.21
CA LEU A 17 8.51 -24.37 -45.91
C LEU A 17 8.59 -22.96 -45.31
N PHE A 18 8.87 -21.94 -46.12
CA PHE A 18 8.92 -20.54 -45.68
C PHE A 18 7.54 -20.01 -45.28
N LEU A 19 6.47 -20.40 -45.98
CA LEU A 19 5.10 -20.02 -45.63
C LEU A 19 4.64 -20.71 -44.34
N VAL A 20 5.01 -21.98 -44.14
CA VAL A 20 4.71 -22.72 -42.91
C VAL A 20 5.48 -22.11 -41.73
N SER A 21 6.74 -21.68 -41.91
CA SER A 21 7.49 -21.04 -40.83
C SER A 21 6.90 -19.68 -40.43
N ILE A 22 6.40 -18.87 -41.37
CA ILE A 22 5.69 -17.62 -41.07
C ILE A 22 4.41 -17.90 -40.28
N TRP A 23 3.66 -18.95 -40.64
CA TRP A 23 2.44 -19.35 -39.92
C TRP A 23 2.73 -19.86 -38.50
N VAL A 24 3.79 -20.64 -38.31
CA VAL A 24 4.21 -21.12 -36.98
C VAL A 24 4.67 -19.95 -36.10
N LEU A 25 5.41 -18.98 -36.66
CA LEU A 25 5.81 -17.78 -35.93
C LEU A 25 4.60 -16.88 -35.55
N ALA A 26 3.55 -16.86 -36.38
CA ALA A 26 2.30 -16.17 -36.06
C ALA A 26 1.51 -16.85 -34.92
N LEU A 27 1.61 -18.17 -34.76
CA LEU A 27 1.02 -18.89 -33.62
C LEU A 27 1.72 -18.59 -32.29
N PHE A 28 2.98 -18.14 -32.33
CA PHE A 28 3.72 -17.64 -31.16
C PHE A 28 3.57 -16.12 -30.95
N ALA A 29 2.81 -15.42 -31.81
CA ALA A 29 2.58 -13.99 -31.67
C ALA A 29 1.62 -13.73 -30.49
N VAL A 30 2.24 -13.61 -29.31
CA VAL A 30 1.83 -12.77 -28.19
C VAL A 30 0.41 -13.02 -27.67
N ASN A 31 0.27 -14.03 -26.82
CA ASN A 31 -0.76 -14.03 -25.78
C ASN A 31 -0.38 -13.00 -24.71
N THR A 32 -0.55 -11.71 -25.01
CA THR A 32 -0.60 -10.70 -23.96
C THR A 32 -1.98 -10.75 -23.34
N HIS A 33 -2.09 -11.36 -22.17
CA HIS A 33 -3.17 -10.99 -21.27
C HIS A 33 -3.01 -9.49 -21.01
N ARG A 34 -4.02 -8.70 -21.37
CA ARG A 34 -4.12 -7.34 -20.87
C ARG A 34 -4.17 -7.46 -19.35
N VAL A 35 -3.10 -7.07 -18.68
CA VAL A 35 -3.18 -6.76 -17.25
C VAL A 35 -4.00 -5.48 -17.23
N GLN A 36 -5.27 -5.62 -16.86
CA GLN A 36 -6.09 -4.47 -16.53
C GLN A 36 -5.41 -3.87 -15.29
N ALA A 37 -4.75 -2.73 -15.44
CA ALA A 37 -4.38 -1.94 -14.28
C ALA A 37 -5.71 -1.61 -13.60
N GLN A 38 -5.97 -2.25 -12.46
CA GLN A 38 -7.05 -1.81 -11.59
C GLN A 38 -6.69 -0.37 -11.24
N GLU A 39 -7.54 0.59 -11.62
CA GLU A 39 -7.31 1.96 -11.17
C GLU A 39 -7.52 1.94 -9.66
N ASP A 40 -6.41 1.97 -8.91
CA ASP A 40 -6.46 2.21 -7.48
C ASP A 40 -7.25 3.50 -7.27
N THR A 41 -8.36 3.40 -6.55
CA THR A 41 -9.23 4.54 -6.35
C THR A 41 -8.81 5.28 -5.09
N VAL A 42 -8.59 6.58 -5.21
CA VAL A 42 -8.27 7.43 -4.06
C VAL A 42 -9.52 8.09 -3.49
N ILE A 43 -9.70 7.94 -2.18
CA ILE A 43 -10.63 8.67 -1.34
C ILE A 43 -9.88 9.82 -0.68
N PHE A 44 -10.42 11.02 -0.76
CA PHE A 44 -9.88 12.21 -0.11
C PHE A 44 -10.81 12.62 1.03
N ILE A 45 -10.23 12.83 2.22
CA ILE A 45 -10.82 13.68 3.24
C ILE A 45 -10.21 15.06 3.05
N LEU A 46 -10.93 15.94 2.36
CA LEU A 46 -10.46 17.27 1.99
C LEU A 46 -10.30 18.16 3.22
N SER A 47 -9.56 19.27 3.08
CA SER A 47 -9.24 20.17 4.20
C SER A 47 -10.46 20.83 4.86
N ASP A 48 -11.57 20.98 4.13
CA ASP A 48 -12.88 21.42 4.66
C ASP A 48 -13.67 20.29 5.35
N GLY A 49 -13.10 19.08 5.37
CA GLY A 49 -13.68 17.87 5.91
C GLY A 49 -14.73 17.21 5.02
N SER A 50 -14.89 17.62 3.76
CA SER A 50 -15.73 16.90 2.81
C SER A 50 -15.03 15.64 2.29
N LEU A 51 -15.82 14.65 1.86
CA LEU A 51 -15.33 13.42 1.23
C LEU A 51 -15.40 13.54 -0.29
N TYR A 52 -14.33 13.14 -0.97
CA TYR A 52 -14.26 13.13 -2.43
C TYR A 52 -13.61 11.84 -2.95
N SER A 53 -14.16 11.24 -4.01
CA SER A 53 -13.56 10.15 -4.78
C SER A 53 -14.07 10.21 -6.22
N SER A 54 -13.19 9.91 -7.17
CA SER A 54 -13.53 9.88 -8.60
C SER A 54 -14.46 8.73 -9.00
N SER A 55 -14.44 7.60 -8.27
CA SER A 55 -15.33 6.46 -8.51
C SER A 55 -16.60 6.48 -7.64
N GLY A 56 -16.73 7.49 -6.78
CA GLY A 56 -17.74 7.55 -5.73
C GLY A 56 -17.36 6.71 -4.51
N ILE A 57 -17.75 7.17 -3.33
CA ILE A 57 -17.49 6.50 -2.04
C ILE A 57 -18.72 5.74 -1.50
N GLY A 58 -19.88 5.92 -2.12
CA GLY A 58 -21.15 5.42 -1.57
C GLY A 58 -21.39 5.92 -0.14
N ALA A 59 -22.12 5.12 0.65
CA ALA A 59 -22.27 5.31 2.10
C ALA A 59 -21.19 4.53 2.90
N ALA A 60 -20.07 4.18 2.27
CA ALA A 60 -19.03 3.34 2.89
C ALA A 60 -18.22 4.08 3.95
N ILE A 61 -18.29 5.42 4.00
CA ILE A 61 -17.71 6.24 5.05
C ILE A 61 -18.78 7.22 5.56
N GLU A 62 -19.11 7.12 6.84
CA GLU A 62 -20.01 8.05 7.52
C GLU A 62 -19.22 9.10 8.29
N LYS A 63 -19.63 10.36 8.16
CA LYS A 63 -19.03 11.49 8.90
C LYS A 63 -19.97 11.96 10.00
N GLU A 64 -19.48 11.99 11.23
CA GLU A 64 -20.15 12.60 12.38
C GLU A 64 -19.19 13.56 13.10
N GLY A 65 -19.40 14.88 12.93
CA GLY A 65 -18.47 15.89 13.44
C GLY A 65 -17.07 15.73 12.85
N ASN A 66 -16.09 15.41 13.70
CA ASN A 66 -14.69 15.18 13.33
C ASN A 66 -14.36 13.68 13.15
N MET A 67 -15.34 12.79 13.24
CA MET A 67 -15.15 11.35 13.10
C MET A 67 -15.60 10.89 11.71
N TYR A 68 -14.75 10.08 11.07
CA TYR A 68 -14.99 9.41 9.80
C TYR A 68 -14.95 7.91 10.05
N THR A 69 -16.10 7.27 9.96
CA THR A 69 -16.25 5.84 10.27
C THR A 69 -16.43 5.05 8.99
N ILE A 70 -15.56 4.08 8.75
CA ILE A 70 -15.69 3.13 7.65
C ILE A 70 -16.80 2.13 8.00
N LYS A 71 -17.70 1.88 7.04
CA LYS A 71 -18.91 1.04 7.22
C LYS A 71 -18.95 -0.18 6.31
N ASP A 72 -17.96 -0.34 5.44
CA ASP A 72 -17.79 -1.51 4.60
C ASP A 72 -16.32 -1.68 4.21
N ASP A 73 -15.94 -2.88 3.76
CA ASP A 73 -14.59 -3.15 3.28
C ASP A 73 -14.29 -2.33 2.02
N LEU A 74 -13.23 -1.52 2.07
CA LEU A 74 -12.78 -0.65 0.99
C LEU A 74 -11.72 -1.37 0.15
N VAL A 75 -12.15 -2.13 -0.85
CA VAL A 75 -11.29 -2.93 -1.75
C VAL A 75 -10.86 -2.16 -3.00
N GLY A 76 -9.55 -2.07 -3.25
CA GLY A 76 -8.94 -1.30 -4.33
C GLY A 76 -8.80 0.20 -4.02
N PHE A 77 -8.85 0.59 -2.74
CA PHE A 77 -8.89 2.00 -2.34
C PHE A 77 -7.61 2.47 -1.64
N SER A 78 -7.42 3.78 -1.63
CA SER A 78 -6.44 4.49 -0.79
C SER A 78 -7.12 5.70 -0.17
N LEU A 79 -6.66 6.13 1.00
CA LEU A 79 -7.21 7.25 1.74
C LEU A 79 -6.15 8.34 1.90
N VAL A 80 -6.41 9.51 1.34
CA VAL A 80 -5.55 10.70 1.49
C VAL A 80 -6.25 11.71 2.39
N VAL A 81 -5.58 12.09 3.47
CA VAL A 81 -6.14 12.95 4.52
C VAL A 81 -5.53 14.34 4.43
N GLN A 82 -6.38 15.35 4.32
CA GLN A 82 -5.98 16.76 4.24
C GLN A 82 -6.63 17.61 5.34
N CYS A 83 -7.45 16.99 6.20
CA CYS A 83 -8.13 17.66 7.32
C CYS A 83 -7.44 17.29 8.64
N PRO A 84 -6.89 18.24 9.41
CA PRO A 84 -6.25 17.97 10.70
C PRO A 84 -7.27 17.71 11.81
N ASN A 85 -6.81 17.11 12.92
CA ASN A 85 -7.61 16.94 14.15
C ASN A 85 -8.90 16.13 13.97
N ILE A 86 -8.87 15.12 13.10
CA ILE A 86 -9.97 14.20 12.85
C ILE A 86 -9.65 12.78 13.36
N VAL A 87 -10.70 11.98 13.48
CA VAL A 87 -10.62 10.55 13.79
C VAL A 87 -11.06 9.76 12.56
N ILE A 88 -10.24 8.79 12.15
CA ILE A 88 -10.57 7.78 11.15
C ILE A 88 -10.77 6.47 11.91
N ASP A 89 -12.03 6.04 12.03
CA ASP A 89 -12.40 4.80 12.70
C ASP A 89 -12.72 3.75 11.64
N GLY A 90 -11.96 2.67 11.61
CA GLY A 90 -12.21 1.55 10.71
C GLY A 90 -13.43 0.72 11.10
N ASP A 91 -13.94 0.83 12.34
CA ASP A 91 -15.06 0.01 12.85
C ASP A 91 -14.85 -1.51 12.65
N GLY A 92 -13.58 -1.94 12.56
CA GLY A 92 -13.17 -3.32 12.27
C GLY A 92 -13.15 -3.71 10.79
N PHE A 93 -13.56 -2.83 9.87
CA PHE A 93 -13.50 -3.01 8.42
C PHE A 93 -12.08 -2.81 7.87
N SER A 94 -11.90 -3.30 6.65
CA SER A 94 -10.62 -3.28 5.95
C SER A 94 -10.51 -2.18 4.90
N LEU A 95 -9.27 -1.73 4.70
CA LEU A 95 -8.83 -0.97 3.55
C LEU A 95 -7.78 -1.81 2.83
N SER A 96 -8.09 -2.19 1.59
CA SER A 96 -7.20 -3.01 0.78
C SER A 96 -7.04 -2.53 -0.65
N GLY A 97 -5.90 -2.84 -1.28
CA GLY A 97 -5.54 -2.26 -2.57
C GLY A 97 -4.21 -2.78 -3.10
N GLY A 98 -3.42 -1.89 -3.71
CA GLY A 98 -2.06 -2.16 -4.20
C GLY A 98 -1.29 -0.91 -4.62
N SER A 99 -1.72 0.26 -4.15
CA SER A 99 -1.18 1.57 -4.54
C SER A 99 0.10 1.91 -3.77
N GLU A 100 0.57 3.16 -3.91
CA GLU A 100 1.70 3.67 -3.11
C GLU A 100 1.42 3.61 -1.60
N SER A 101 0.23 4.00 -1.15
CA SER A 101 -0.11 3.97 0.27
C SER A 101 -1.57 3.66 0.55
N ALA A 102 -1.86 2.94 1.64
CA ALA A 102 -3.24 2.72 2.05
C ALA A 102 -3.81 3.98 2.69
N ILE A 103 -3.10 4.57 3.66
CA ILE A 103 -3.47 5.85 4.27
C ILE A 103 -2.28 6.82 4.19
N ASP A 104 -2.49 7.98 3.59
CA ASP A 104 -1.55 9.10 3.59
C ASP A 104 -2.06 10.23 4.49
N VAL A 105 -1.29 10.53 5.53
CA VAL A 105 -1.53 11.64 6.47
C VAL A 105 -0.40 12.67 6.43
N SER A 106 0.36 12.72 5.34
CA SER A 106 1.51 13.61 5.20
C SER A 106 1.15 15.09 5.29
N ASN A 107 2.02 15.90 5.91
CA ASN A 107 1.86 17.34 6.15
C ASN A 107 0.65 17.72 7.01
N ILE A 108 0.10 16.76 7.77
CA ILE A 108 -1.07 16.97 8.62
C ILE A 108 -0.75 16.55 10.06
N ASN A 109 -1.47 17.12 11.02
CA ASN A 109 -1.24 16.89 12.45
C ASN A 109 -2.52 16.46 13.17
N GLY A 110 -2.35 15.77 14.30
CA GLY A 110 -3.43 15.49 15.24
C GLY A 110 -4.45 14.47 14.73
N ILE A 111 -4.05 13.54 13.86
CA ILE A 111 -4.95 12.50 13.34
C ILE A 111 -4.97 11.32 14.30
N THR A 112 -6.15 10.76 14.56
CA THR A 112 -6.29 9.43 15.18
C THR A 112 -6.79 8.44 14.14
N ILE A 113 -6.07 7.35 13.92
CA ILE A 113 -6.49 6.22 13.08
C ILE A 113 -6.71 5.03 14.00
N LYS A 114 -7.90 4.42 13.97
CA LYS A 114 -8.21 3.33 14.88
C LYS A 114 -9.06 2.22 14.29
N ASN A 115 -8.98 1.04 14.89
CA ASN A 115 -9.82 -0.13 14.60
C ASN A 115 -9.90 -0.49 13.12
N ILE A 116 -8.84 -0.24 12.33
CA ILE A 116 -8.82 -0.51 10.89
C ILE A 116 -7.91 -1.68 10.57
N LYS A 117 -8.27 -2.41 9.51
CA LYS A 117 -7.49 -3.50 8.94
C LYS A 117 -6.89 -3.07 7.59
N ILE A 118 -5.58 -2.84 7.54
CA ILE A 118 -4.89 -2.42 6.32
C ILE A 118 -4.14 -3.60 5.73
N PHE A 119 -4.55 -4.03 4.53
CA PHE A 119 -3.95 -5.17 3.83
C PHE A 119 -3.91 -4.93 2.32
N GLY A 120 -2.89 -5.37 1.60
CA GLY A 120 -2.96 -5.42 0.14
C GLY A 120 -1.77 -4.80 -0.56
N SER A 121 -0.58 -5.35 -0.33
CA SER A 121 0.62 -5.08 -1.15
C SER A 121 0.93 -3.59 -1.37
N TYR A 122 0.47 -2.70 -0.49
CA TYR A 122 0.79 -1.28 -0.59
C TYR A 122 2.28 -1.10 -0.40
N PHE A 123 2.85 -0.06 -0.99
CA PHE A 123 4.23 0.28 -0.68
C PHE A 123 4.35 0.80 0.77
N TYR A 124 3.35 1.55 1.24
CA TYR A 124 3.20 2.00 2.63
C TYR A 124 1.80 1.67 3.17
N GLY A 125 1.67 0.92 4.27
CA GLY A 125 0.38 0.75 4.93
C GLY A 125 -0.14 2.09 5.44
N ILE A 126 0.66 2.80 6.25
CA ILE A 126 0.42 4.19 6.64
C ILE A 126 1.66 5.03 6.34
N LEU A 127 1.47 6.08 5.55
CA LEU A 127 2.47 7.05 5.15
C LEU A 127 2.36 8.33 6.01
N MET A 128 3.42 8.64 6.73
CA MET A 128 3.54 9.84 7.58
C MET A 128 4.82 10.61 7.24
N THR A 129 4.70 11.64 6.41
CA THR A 129 5.80 12.58 6.14
C THR A 129 5.49 13.96 6.73
N GLU A 130 6.46 14.60 7.40
CA GLU A 130 6.31 15.98 7.91
C GLU A 130 5.06 16.18 8.80
N SER A 131 4.75 15.17 9.61
CA SER A 131 3.51 15.07 10.39
C SER A 131 3.81 14.93 11.88
N SER A 132 2.86 15.33 12.73
CA SER A 132 3.00 15.24 14.18
C SER A 132 1.69 14.99 14.92
N GLY A 133 1.80 14.35 16.09
CA GLY A 133 0.62 14.04 16.90
C GLY A 133 -0.30 13.02 16.23
N ILE A 134 0.23 12.14 15.37
CA ILE A 134 -0.52 11.02 14.80
C ILE A 134 -0.64 9.92 15.85
N THR A 135 -1.86 9.46 16.09
CA THR A 135 -2.15 8.30 16.95
C THR A 135 -2.70 7.18 16.10
N VAL A 136 -2.12 5.99 16.21
CA VAL A 136 -2.67 4.76 15.61
C VAL A 136 -2.96 3.76 16.71
N GLU A 137 -4.21 3.31 16.82
CA GLU A 137 -4.65 2.43 17.90
C GLU A 137 -5.50 1.25 17.44
N GLY A 138 -5.32 0.08 18.08
CA GLY A 138 -6.19 -1.08 17.86
C GLY A 138 -6.29 -1.56 16.41
N SER A 139 -5.31 -1.22 15.57
CA SER A 139 -5.35 -1.47 14.13
C SER A 139 -4.48 -2.66 13.74
N THR A 140 -4.83 -3.34 12.64
CA THR A 140 -4.00 -4.39 12.04
C THR A 140 -3.44 -3.90 10.72
N ILE A 141 -2.12 -3.95 10.56
CA ILE A 141 -1.41 -3.42 9.39
C ILE A 141 -0.49 -4.51 8.87
N GLY A 142 -0.82 -5.09 7.72
CA GLY A 142 -0.03 -6.20 7.22
C GLY A 142 -0.05 -6.47 5.73
N GLY A 143 0.91 -7.29 5.29
CA GLY A 143 1.03 -7.65 3.88
C GLY A 143 1.47 -6.50 2.97
N ASN A 144 2.22 -5.53 3.49
CA ASN A 144 2.73 -4.37 2.75
C ASN A 144 4.26 -4.39 2.65
N VAL A 145 4.83 -3.57 1.77
CA VAL A 145 6.29 -3.38 1.73
C VAL A 145 6.75 -2.73 3.03
N ARG A 146 6.11 -1.63 3.44
CA ARG A 146 6.31 -1.02 4.76
C ARG A 146 4.98 -0.91 5.47
N GLY A 147 4.86 -1.45 6.68
CA GLY A 147 3.64 -1.31 7.48
C GLY A 147 3.40 0.15 7.86
N LEU A 148 4.36 0.73 8.60
CA LEU A 148 4.40 2.14 8.97
C LEU A 148 5.64 2.80 8.38
N TYR A 149 5.47 3.90 7.66
CA TYR A 149 6.58 4.74 7.20
C TYR A 149 6.49 6.13 7.83
N ILE A 150 7.50 6.48 8.62
CA ILE A 150 7.54 7.68 9.47
C ILE A 150 8.77 8.49 9.09
N ASN A 151 8.59 9.60 8.36
CA ASN A 151 9.69 10.40 7.84
C ASN A 151 9.57 11.88 8.23
N ASN A 152 10.64 12.44 8.82
CA ASN A 152 10.67 13.81 9.32
C ASN A 152 9.43 14.16 10.18
N ALA A 153 8.99 13.21 11.00
CA ALA A 153 7.75 13.28 11.77
C ALA A 153 8.05 13.22 13.27
N SER A 154 7.16 13.73 14.12
CA SER A 154 7.44 13.75 15.56
C SER A 154 6.21 13.67 16.46
N GLY A 155 6.38 13.06 17.64
CA GLY A 155 5.30 13.00 18.63
C GLY A 155 4.16 12.08 18.20
N ASN A 156 4.46 10.97 17.53
CA ASN A 156 3.46 10.01 17.07
C ASN A 156 3.42 8.81 18.02
N THR A 157 2.21 8.28 18.25
CA THR A 157 1.95 7.23 19.22
C THR A 157 1.26 6.05 18.56
N PHE A 158 1.77 4.84 18.80
CA PHE A 158 1.23 3.59 18.27
C PHE A 158 0.93 2.67 19.44
N THR A 159 -0.37 2.38 19.67
CA THR A 159 -0.80 1.58 20.82
C THR A 159 -1.72 0.43 20.43
N GLY A 160 -1.41 -0.79 20.88
CA GLY A 160 -2.34 -1.92 20.72
C GLY A 160 -2.51 -2.38 19.27
N ASN A 161 -1.54 -2.11 18.39
CA ASN A 161 -1.62 -2.49 16.98
C ASN A 161 -0.97 -3.84 16.71
N SER A 162 -1.45 -4.53 15.68
CA SER A 162 -0.82 -5.73 15.13
C SER A 162 -0.17 -5.38 13.80
N ILE A 163 1.16 -5.25 13.77
CA ILE A 163 1.94 -4.89 12.58
C ILE A 163 2.65 -6.16 12.11
N ILE A 164 2.11 -6.80 11.08
CA ILE A 164 2.44 -8.21 10.76
C ILE A 164 2.60 -8.45 9.25
N ASN A 165 3.43 -9.42 8.86
CA ASN A 165 3.61 -9.85 7.48
C ASN A 165 4.00 -8.72 6.50
N ASN A 166 4.68 -7.67 6.97
CA ASN A 166 5.28 -6.67 6.11
C ASN A 166 6.76 -7.03 5.82
N GLU A 167 7.32 -6.51 4.72
CA GLU A 167 8.78 -6.62 4.51
C GLU A 167 9.53 -5.82 5.59
N ILE A 168 9.08 -4.60 5.86
CA ILE A 168 9.48 -3.80 7.01
C ILE A 168 8.24 -3.42 7.80
N GLY A 169 8.14 -3.79 9.08
CA GLY A 169 7.03 -3.44 9.96
C GLY A 169 6.95 -1.93 10.17
N VAL A 170 8.05 -1.33 10.64
CA VAL A 170 8.16 0.10 10.89
C VAL A 170 9.49 0.64 10.35
N ASP A 171 9.43 1.64 9.48
CA ASP A 171 10.58 2.35 8.92
C ASP A 171 10.54 3.82 9.38
N ILE A 172 11.45 4.18 10.29
CA ILE A 172 11.54 5.50 10.92
C ILE A 172 12.74 6.24 10.38
N ARG A 173 12.55 7.43 9.83
CA ARG A 173 13.60 8.27 9.24
C ARG A 173 13.55 9.68 9.77
N SER A 174 14.68 10.17 10.28
CA SER A 174 14.87 11.54 10.77
C SER A 174 13.71 12.05 11.64
N SER A 175 13.19 11.18 12.50
CA SER A 175 11.96 11.39 13.28
C SER A 175 12.24 11.24 14.77
N ARG A 176 11.45 11.87 15.64
CA ARG A 176 11.72 11.93 17.09
C ARG A 176 10.45 11.83 17.93
N ASN A 177 10.59 11.45 19.20
CA ASN A 177 9.46 11.31 20.13
C ASN A 177 8.39 10.35 19.57
N ILE A 178 8.82 9.20 19.07
CA ILE A 178 7.92 8.15 18.58
C ILE A 178 7.72 7.14 19.71
N MET A 179 6.48 6.79 20.01
CA MET A 179 6.12 5.89 21.11
C MET A 179 5.41 4.64 20.61
N PHE A 180 5.83 3.47 21.11
CA PHE A 180 5.18 2.18 20.89
C PHE A 180 4.81 1.52 22.22
N ARG A 181 3.53 1.13 22.40
CA ARG A 181 3.02 0.39 23.56
C ARG A 181 2.05 -0.70 23.15
N ASN A 182 2.11 -1.87 23.78
CA ASN A 182 1.18 -2.99 23.58
C ASN A 182 1.04 -3.43 22.10
N ASN A 183 2.04 -3.20 21.25
CA ASN A 183 1.96 -3.61 19.85
C ASN A 183 2.53 -5.02 19.65
N ASN A 184 2.00 -5.76 18.70
CA ASN A 184 2.60 -7.00 18.21
C ASN A 184 3.34 -6.75 16.89
N PHE A 185 4.58 -7.22 16.78
CA PHE A 185 5.42 -7.11 15.60
C PHE A 185 5.84 -8.50 15.10
N ASN A 186 5.38 -8.87 13.91
CA ASN A 186 5.78 -10.11 13.25
C ASN A 186 5.99 -9.87 11.75
N ASN A 187 7.15 -9.31 11.40
CA ASN A 187 7.50 -8.90 10.04
C ASN A 187 8.88 -9.45 9.67
N GLN A 188 9.23 -9.41 8.39
CA GLN A 188 10.58 -9.80 7.95
C GLN A 188 11.65 -8.93 8.64
N HIS A 189 11.40 -7.62 8.76
CA HIS A 189 12.15 -6.70 9.60
C HIS A 189 11.18 -5.88 10.46
N ASN A 190 11.19 -6.06 11.78
CA ASN A 190 10.18 -5.40 12.65
C ASN A 190 10.35 -3.87 12.72
N LEU A 191 11.56 -3.40 13.02
CA LEU A 191 11.83 -1.98 13.21
C LEU A 191 13.16 -1.60 12.56
N VAL A 192 13.12 -0.56 11.74
CA VAL A 192 14.29 0.06 11.11
C VAL A 192 14.29 1.55 11.42
N VAL A 193 15.43 2.08 11.88
CA VAL A 193 15.59 3.48 12.28
C VAL A 193 16.81 4.09 11.60
N TYR A 194 16.62 5.22 10.93
CA TYR A 194 17.68 5.99 10.28
C TYR A 194 17.62 7.48 10.68
N GLY A 195 18.77 8.10 10.88
CA GLY A 195 18.85 9.56 11.05
C GLY A 195 20.24 10.06 11.43
N ASP A 196 20.45 11.38 11.34
CA ASP A 196 21.78 11.97 11.58
C ASP A 196 21.94 12.60 12.98
N LEU A 197 20.86 12.69 13.76
CA LEU A 197 20.87 13.26 15.12
C LEU A 197 20.61 12.16 16.15
N LEU A 198 21.20 12.28 17.34
CA LEU A 198 20.97 11.33 18.45
C LEU A 198 19.48 11.24 18.82
N SER A 199 18.76 12.36 18.75
CA SER A 199 17.31 12.42 18.99
C SER A 199 16.49 11.58 18.01
N HIS A 200 17.03 11.23 16.83
CA HIS A 200 16.36 10.35 15.87
C HIS A 200 16.34 8.88 16.30
N TYR A 201 17.25 8.49 17.19
CA TYR A 201 17.36 7.13 17.72
C TYR A 201 16.69 6.96 19.08
N ALA A 202 16.19 8.05 19.67
CA ALA A 202 15.47 8.05 20.94
C ALA A 202 13.99 7.67 20.74
N ILE A 203 13.75 6.43 20.30
CA ILE A 203 12.41 5.85 20.18
C ILE A 203 11.98 5.31 21.54
N ASP A 204 10.77 5.66 21.97
CA ASP A 204 10.21 5.21 23.24
C ASP A 204 9.45 3.89 23.04
N ILE A 205 10.13 2.78 23.34
CA ILE A 205 9.59 1.42 23.27
C ILE A 205 9.85 0.70 24.60
N ASP A 206 8.84 -0.01 25.11
CA ASP A 206 8.95 -0.80 26.35
C ASP A 206 8.56 -2.26 26.13
N SER A 207 8.64 -3.05 27.21
CA SER A 207 8.37 -4.49 27.22
C SER A 207 6.89 -4.86 27.04
N SER A 208 5.98 -3.90 26.92
CA SER A 208 4.59 -4.19 26.57
C SER A 208 4.43 -4.58 25.10
N ASN A 209 5.41 -4.23 24.27
CA ASN A 209 5.45 -4.65 22.87
C ASN A 209 5.97 -6.07 22.76
N MET A 210 5.37 -6.85 21.87
CA MET A 210 5.69 -8.25 21.63
C MET A 210 6.28 -8.42 20.23
N VAL A 211 7.20 -9.37 20.12
CA VAL A 211 7.65 -9.93 18.85
C VAL A 211 7.30 -11.41 18.93
N ASP A 212 6.45 -11.90 18.03
CA ASP A 212 6.15 -13.33 17.97
C ASP A 212 7.40 -14.09 17.48
N ASP A 213 7.72 -15.21 18.15
CA ASP A 213 8.77 -16.18 17.77
C ASP A 213 8.23 -17.21 16.75
#